data_AF-A0A0J9DZZ4-F1
#
_entry.id   AF-A0A0J9DZZ4-F1
#
_cell.length_a   1.000
_cell.length_b   1.000
_cell.length_c   1.000
_cell.angle_alpha   90.00
_cell.angle_beta   90.00
_cell.angle_gamma   90.00
#
_symmetry.space_group_name_H-M   'P 1'
#
loop_
_entity.id
_entity.type
_entity.pdbx_description
1 polymer ?
#
loop_
_entity_poly.entity_id
_entity_poly.type
_entity_poly.pdbx_seq_one_letter_code
_entity_poly.pdbx_strand_id
1 'polypeptide(L)' 'MILKIMVLFLAGMAILAMLGRLRFPGQKKLASMKCRGCGRYRIGKGPCSCGKG' A
#
# COMPACT_ATOMS: atom_id res chain seq x y z
N MET A 1 30.00 -16.10 -13.51
CA MET A 1 28.98 -15.45 -14.36
C MET A 1 27.58 -15.49 -13.75
N ILE A 2 27.13 -16.63 -13.19
CA ILE A 2 25.81 -16.78 -12.57
C ILE A 2 25.57 -15.84 -11.36
N LEU A 3 26.56 -15.69 -10.48
CA LEU A 3 26.48 -14.80 -9.30
C LEU A 3 26.22 -13.35 -9.69
N LYS A 4 26.81 -12.90 -10.81
CA LYS A 4 26.65 -11.53 -11.30
C LYS A 4 25.21 -11.27 -11.75
N ILE A 5 24.57 -12.27 -12.36
CA ILE A 5 23.16 -12.21 -12.76
C ILE A 5 22.26 -12.17 -11.52
N MET A 6 22.51 -13.02 -10.53
CA MET A 6 21.72 -13.04 -9.28
C MET A 6 21.81 -11.70 -8.55
N VAL A 7 23.00 -11.11 -8.47
CA VAL A 7 23.21 -9.81 -7.81
C VAL A 7 22.50 -8.69 -8.57
N LEU A 8 22.57 -8.65 -9.91
CA LEU A 8 21.85 -7.66 -10.72
C LEU A 8 20.33 -7.80 -10.60
N PHE A 9 19.82 -9.03 -10.52
CA PHE A 9 18.40 -9.32 -10.40
C PHE A 9 17.84 -8.90 -9.02
N LEU A 10 18.54 -9.25 -7.93
CA LEU A 10 18.18 -8.81 -6.58
C LEU A 10 18.28 -7.29 -6.44
N ALA A 11 19.32 -6.66 -6.98
CA ALA A 11 19.47 -5.21 -6.97
C ALA A 11 18.32 -4.52 -7.71
N GLY A 12 17.94 -5.03 -8.90
CA GLY A 12 16.80 -4.53 -9.66
C GLY A 12 15.48 -4.63 -8.89
N MET A 13 15.19 -5.78 -8.28
CA MET A 13 14.00 -5.96 -7.44
C MET A 13 13.99 -5.02 -6.23
N ALA A 14 15.13 -4.82 -5.56
CA ALA A 14 15.23 -3.93 -4.40
C ALA A 14 14.94 -2.48 -4.78
N ILE A 15 15.48 -2.00 -5.91
CA ILE A 15 15.26 -0.65 -6.42
C ILE A 15 13.78 -0.46 -6.80
N LEU A 16 13.19 -1.43 -7.51
CA LEU A 16 11.76 -1.41 -7.85
C LEU A 16 10.87 -1.46 -6.62
N ALA A 17 11.26 -2.19 -5.57
CA ALA A 17 10.52 -2.24 -4.31
C ALA A 17 10.60 -0.91 -3.53
N MET A 18 11.77 -0.25 -3.49
CA MET A 18 11.92 1.07 -2.87
C MET A 18 11.21 2.17 -3.65
N LEU A 19 11.40 2.21 -4.98
CA LEU A 19 10.66 3.11 -5.87
C LEU A 19 9.16 2.84 -5.81
N GLY A 20 8.75 1.58 -5.85
CA GLY A 20 7.37 1.13 -5.74
C GLY A 20 6.75 1.51 -4.41
N ARG A 21 7.40 1.27 -3.27
CA ARG A 21 6.93 1.68 -1.93
C ARG A 21 6.66 3.17 -1.84
N LEU A 22 7.56 3.99 -2.40
CA LEU A 22 7.41 5.45 -2.37
C LEU A 22 6.38 5.94 -3.41
N ARG A 23 6.25 5.22 -4.53
CA ARG A 23 5.22 5.51 -5.56
C ARG A 23 3.85 4.95 -5.23
N PHE A 24 3.67 4.01 -4.28
CA PHE A 24 2.38 3.37 -3.96
C PHE A 24 1.38 4.43 -3.44
N PRO A 25 0.56 5.07 -4.31
CA PRO A 25 -0.40 6.08 -3.89
C PRO A 25 -1.64 5.42 -3.28
N GLY A 26 -1.75 4.09 -3.45
CA GLY A 26 -2.85 3.25 -3.04
C GLY A 26 -2.99 3.15 -1.53
N GLN A 27 -1.90 3.15 -0.74
CA GLN A 27 -2.03 3.10 0.73
C GLN A 27 -2.76 4.33 1.29
N LYS A 28 -2.52 5.53 0.73
CA LYS A 28 -3.23 6.75 1.13
C LYS A 28 -4.72 6.68 0.75
N LYS A 29 -5.04 6.16 -0.44
CA LYS A 29 -6.44 5.95 -0.88
C LYS A 29 -7.17 4.90 -0.04
N LEU A 30 -6.52 3.78 0.30
CA LEU A 30 -7.09 2.77 1.17
C LEU A 30 -7.24 3.29 2.61
N ALA A 31 -6.29 4.08 3.11
CA ALA A 31 -6.40 4.73 4.41
C ALA A 31 -7.51 5.80 4.46
N SER A 32 -7.72 6.57 3.39
CA SER A 32 -8.82 7.53 3.31
C SER A 32 -10.20 6.87 3.18
N MET A 33 -10.25 5.66 2.61
CA MET A 33 -11.46 4.84 2.58
C MET A 33 -11.71 4.11 3.91
N LYS A 34 -10.76 4.12 4.86
CA LYS A 34 -11.01 3.64 6.23
C LYS A 34 -11.65 4.75 7.04
N CYS A 35 -12.63 4.38 7.83
CA CYS A 35 -13.25 5.31 8.77
C CYS A 35 -12.32 5.55 9.97
N ARG A 36 -12.08 6.83 10.31
CA ARG A 36 -11.12 7.26 11.34
C ARG A 36 -11.47 6.79 12.76
N GLY A 37 -12.76 6.57 13.05
CA GLY A 37 -13.21 6.12 14.37
C GLY A 37 -13.07 4.61 14.59
N CYS A 38 -13.26 3.81 13.54
CA CYS A 38 -13.36 2.34 13.61
C CYS A 38 -12.21 1.60 12.93
N GLY A 39 -11.40 2.27 12.10
CA GLY A 39 -10.34 1.66 11.28
C GLY A 39 -10.84 0.73 10.15
N ARG A 40 -12.15 0.45 10.09
CA ARG A 40 -12.79 -0.38 9.06
C ARG A 40 -12.94 0.39 7.74
N TYR A 41 -12.85 -0.33 6.62
CA TYR A 41 -13.15 0.23 5.30
C TYR A 41 -14.62 0.64 5.20
N ARG A 42 -14.89 1.85 4.71
CA ARG A 42 -16.24 2.33 4.38
C ARG A 42 -16.69 1.62 3.10
N ILE A 43 -17.48 0.56 3.28
CA ILE A 43 -18.07 -0.19 2.16
C ILE A 43 -19.46 0.39 1.92
N GLY A 44 -19.60 1.25 0.91
CA GLY A 44 -20.86 1.93 0.54
C GLY A 44 -20.96 3.40 0.99
N LYS A 45 -22.07 4.07 0.63
CA LYS A 45 -22.37 5.49 0.95
C LYS A 45 -23.05 5.69 2.32
N GLY A 46 -23.20 4.63 3.11
CA GLY A 46 -23.79 4.67 4.46
C GLY A 46 -22.76 5.03 5.55
N PRO A 47 -23.20 5.47 6.73
CA PRO A 47 -22.31 5.75 7.86
C PRO A 47 -21.52 4.49 8.31
N CYS A 48 -20.25 4.62 8.77
CA CYS A 48 -19.54 3.45 9.37
C CYS A 48 -20.39 2.92 10.52
N SER A 49 -20.45 1.60 10.68
CA SER A 49 -21.13 0.89 11.77
C SER A 49 -20.78 1.39 13.18
N CYS A 50 -19.73 2.19 13.33
CA CYS A 50 -19.32 2.80 14.60
C CYS A 50 -20.00 4.13 14.93
N GLY A 51 -20.90 4.65 14.09
CA GLY A 51 -21.64 5.89 14.34
C GLY A 51 -20.80 7.18 14.33
N LYS A 52 -19.47 7.09 14.20
CA LYS A 52 -18.54 8.22 14.06
C LYS A 52 -18.16 8.37 12.58
N GLY A 53 -18.88 9.23 11.87
CA GLY A 53 -18.66 9.61 10.47
C GLY A 53 -17.64 10.73 10.33
#